data_AF-A0A961IZB7-F1
#
_entry.id   AF-A0A961IZB7-F1
#
_cell.length_a   1.000
_cell.length_b   1.000
_cell.length_c   1.000
_cell.angle_alpha   90.00
_cell.angle_beta   90.00
_cell.angle_gamma   90.00
#
_symmetry.space_group_name_H-M   'P 1'
#
loop_
_entity.id
_entity.type
_entity.pdbx_description
1 polymer ?
#
loop_
_entity_poly.entity_id
_entity_poly.type
_entity_poly.pdbx_seq_one_letter_code
_entity_poly.pdbx_strand_id
1 'polypeptide(L)'
;MTPDDFVQAIPMPAGLIGSDGRIGAINDGLAGLFGGEIRGRHYITAFRQPSLLDRIEVALATAKRTQGTYIGRQAGRDTTLEVTISPVPGGVMVCFEDLTHVAEAGERRSEFVANVSHELRT
;
A
#
# COMPACT_ATOMS: atom_id res chain seq x y z
N MET A 1 12.97 -22.74 3.70
CA MET A 1 12.03 -21.69 3.26
C MET A 1 12.56 -20.38 3.77
N THR A 2 12.93 -19.49 2.85
CA THR A 2 13.47 -18.17 3.14
C THR A 2 12.34 -17.14 3.30
N PRO A 3 12.57 -15.98 3.91
CA PRO A 3 11.57 -14.90 3.96
C PRO A 3 11.05 -14.50 2.55
N ASP A 4 11.91 -14.59 1.54
CA ASP A 4 11.55 -14.37 0.14
C ASP A 4 10.46 -15.32 -0.36
N ASP A 5 10.56 -16.61 -0.04
CA ASP A 5 9.59 -17.62 -0.49
C ASP A 5 8.18 -17.31 0.00
N PHE A 6 8.07 -16.80 1.24
CA PHE A 6 6.78 -16.38 1.81
C PHE A 6 6.24 -15.12 1.14
N VAL A 7 7.10 -14.12 0.92
CA VAL A 7 6.71 -12.87 0.26
C VAL A 7 6.20 -13.16 -1.16
N GLN A 8 6.89 -14.04 -1.90
CA GLN A 8 6.49 -14.45 -3.24
C GLN A 8 5.14 -15.17 -3.30
N ALA A 9 4.76 -15.90 -2.25
CA ALA A 9 3.47 -16.60 -2.19
C ALA A 9 2.27 -15.66 -1.92
N ILE A 10 2.48 -14.39 -1.59
CA ILE A 10 1.41 -13.43 -1.33
C ILE A 10 0.76 -12.99 -2.65
N PRO A 11 -0.58 -13.09 -2.80
CA PRO A 11 -1.27 -12.83 -4.07
C PRO A 11 -1.42 -11.35 -4.44
N MET A 12 -1.14 -10.44 -3.51
CA MET A 12 -1.15 -8.99 -3.73
C MET A 12 0.30 -8.44 -3.71
N PRO A 13 0.57 -7.27 -4.32
CA PRO A 13 1.90 -6.66 -4.25
C PRO A 13 2.39 -6.51 -2.81
N ALA A 14 3.51 -7.15 -2.48
CA ALA A 14 4.02 -7.23 -1.12
C ALA A 14 5.54 -7.18 -1.05
N GLY A 15 6.05 -6.71 0.08
CA GLY A 15 7.47 -6.63 0.36
C GLY A 15 7.81 -6.53 1.84
N LEU A 16 9.05 -6.88 2.16
CA LEU A 16 9.59 -6.85 3.52
C LEU A 16 10.58 -5.69 3.65
N ILE A 17 10.36 -4.83 4.64
CA ILE A 17 11.27 -3.74 5.01
C ILE A 17 11.92 -4.11 6.34
N GLY A 18 13.25 -4.18 6.37
CA GLY A 18 14.01 -4.44 7.58
C GLY A 18 13.98 -3.26 8.55
N SER A 19 14.41 -3.50 9.79
CA SER A 19 14.61 -2.46 10.81
C SER A 19 15.68 -1.43 10.44
N ASP A 20 16.54 -1.76 9.47
CA ASP A 20 17.51 -0.86 8.84
C ASP A 20 16.90 0.03 7.74
N GLY A 21 15.58 -0.08 7.52
CA GLY A 21 14.84 0.66 6.51
C GLY A 21 15.07 0.16 5.09
N ARG A 22 15.75 -0.98 4.88
CA ARG A 22 15.99 -1.53 3.53
C ARG A 22 14.92 -2.55 3.14
N ILE A 23 14.57 -2.56 1.86
CA ILE A 23 13.65 -3.54 1.29
C ILE A 23 14.40 -4.85 1.08
N GLY A 24 14.20 -5.84 1.95
CA GLY A 24 14.92 -7.12 1.92
C GLY A 24 14.36 -8.11 0.89
N ALA A 25 13.04 -8.12 0.72
CA ALA A 25 12.32 -9.01 -0.17
C ALA A 25 11.14 -8.28 -0.81
N ILE A 26 10.81 -8.66 -2.05
CA ILE A 26 9.65 -8.18 -2.81
C ILE A 26 9.06 -9.35 -3.59
N ASN A 27 7.76 -9.33 -3.85
CA ASN A 27 7.15 -10.25 -4.80
C ASN A 27 7.01 -9.64 -6.19
N ASP A 28 6.60 -10.47 -7.15
CA ASP A 28 6.39 -10.06 -8.54
C ASP A 28 5.36 -8.94 -8.67
N GLY A 29 4.33 -8.94 -7.82
CA GLY A 29 3.34 -7.86 -7.78
C GLY A 29 3.95 -6.51 -7.42
N LEU A 30 4.81 -6.47 -6.38
CA LEU A 30 5.47 -5.23 -5.97
C LEU A 30 6.54 -4.80 -6.97
N ALA A 31 7.26 -5.76 -7.56
CA ALA A 31 8.18 -5.50 -8.67
C ALA A 31 7.44 -4.92 -9.89
N GLY A 32 6.20 -5.33 -10.16
CA GLY A 32 5.37 -4.75 -11.21
C GLY A 32 4.95 -3.30 -10.94
N LEU A 33 4.80 -2.90 -9.68
CA LEU A 33 4.43 -1.53 -9.30
C LEU A 33 5.63 -0.57 -9.30
N PHE A 34 6.79 -1.03 -8.85
CA PHE A 34 7.93 -0.16 -8.53
C PHE A 34 9.24 -0.51 -9.28
N GLY A 35 9.26 -1.59 -10.05
CA GLY A 35 10.47 -2.16 -10.63
C GLY A 35 11.20 -3.12 -9.67
N GLY A 36 11.90 -4.12 -10.20
CA GLY A 36 12.64 -5.10 -9.38
C GLY A 36 13.85 -4.50 -8.65
N GLU A 37 14.35 -3.36 -9.12
CA GLU A 37 15.53 -2.67 -8.59
C GLU A 37 15.31 -1.99 -7.24
N ILE A 38 14.07 -1.95 -6.73
CA ILE A 38 13.81 -1.44 -5.38
C ILE A 38 14.34 -2.37 -4.29
N ARG A 39 14.58 -3.64 -4.61
CA ARG A 39 15.19 -4.58 -3.67
C ARG A 39 16.56 -4.06 -3.23
N GLY A 40 16.79 -4.08 -1.92
CA GLY A 40 18.01 -3.58 -1.28
C GLY A 40 18.05 -2.05 -1.11
N ARG A 41 17.12 -1.28 -1.70
CA ARG A 41 17.04 0.17 -1.51
C ARG A 41 16.36 0.51 -0.19
N HIS A 42 16.60 1.73 0.27
CA HIS A 42 15.89 2.29 1.44
C HIS A 42 14.45 2.63 1.06
N TYR A 43 13.47 2.33 1.91
CA TYR A 43 12.04 2.51 1.60
C TYR A 43 11.69 3.97 1.24
N ILE A 44 12.37 4.94 1.85
CA ILE A 44 12.26 6.38 1.54
C ILE A 44 12.50 6.67 0.05
N THR A 45 13.57 6.12 -0.52
CA THR A 45 13.92 6.40 -1.92
C THR A 45 13.16 5.54 -2.92
N ALA A 46 12.61 4.41 -2.48
CA ALA A 46 11.77 3.52 -3.27
C ALA A 46 10.34 4.05 -3.44
N PHE A 47 9.65 4.42 -2.36
CA PHE A 47 8.23 4.78 -2.41
C PHE A 47 7.97 6.27 -2.62
N ARG A 48 8.84 7.15 -2.09
CA ARG A 48 8.80 8.62 -2.33
C ARG A 48 7.45 9.31 -2.06
N GLN A 49 6.62 8.79 -1.18
CA GLN A 49 5.36 9.42 -0.77
C GLN A 49 5.37 9.70 0.74
N PRO A 50 5.58 10.95 1.18
CA PRO A 50 5.74 11.28 2.60
C PRO A 50 4.65 10.67 3.49
N SER A 51 3.39 10.76 3.08
CA SER A 51 2.25 10.18 3.80
C SER A 51 2.36 8.67 4.05
N LEU A 52 2.93 7.90 3.10
CA LEU A 52 3.20 6.47 3.28
C LEU A 52 4.45 6.24 4.13
N LEU A 53 5.50 7.04 3.93
CA LEU A 53 6.76 6.93 4.67
C LEU A 53 6.53 7.10 6.17
N ASP A 54 5.72 8.08 6.57
CA ASP A 54 5.34 8.33 7.97
C ASP A 54 4.66 7.10 8.59
N ARG A 55 3.80 6.41 7.84
CA ARG A 55 3.09 5.22 8.33
C ARG A 55 4.02 4.02 8.51
N ILE A 56 5.00 3.87 7.62
CA ILE A 56 6.04 2.84 7.73
C ILE A 56 6.92 3.12 8.95
N GLU A 57 7.34 4.37 9.14
CA GLU A 57 8.15 4.78 10.29
C GLU A 57 7.43 4.54 11.62
N VAL A 58 6.15 4.90 11.72
CA VAL A 58 5.33 4.61 12.91
C VAL A 58 5.23 3.11 13.18
N ALA A 59 5.04 2.28 12.14
CA ALA A 59 4.96 0.83 12.32
C ALA A 59 6.29 0.23 12.78
N LEU A 60 7.41 0.68 12.21
CA LEU A 60 8.76 0.29 12.62
C LEU A 60 9.06 0.68 14.07
N ALA A 61 8.69 1.90 14.47
CA ALA A 61 8.97 2.42 15.81
C ALA A 61 8.08 1.82 16.90
N THR A 62 6.80 1.58 16.59
CA THR A 62 5.80 1.17 17.60
C THR A 62 5.50 -0.33 17.61
N ALA A 63 5.97 -1.06 16.60
CA ALA A 63 5.58 -2.45 16.34
C ALA A 63 4.06 -2.65 16.33
N LYS A 64 3.31 -1.65 15.83
CA LYS A 64 1.87 -1.72 15.63
C LYS A 64 1.54 -1.68 14.15
N ARG A 65 0.49 -2.40 13.76
CA ARG A 65 -0.05 -2.33 12.41
C ARG A 65 -0.52 -0.90 12.13
N THR A 66 -0.14 -0.37 10.96
CA THR A 66 -0.63 0.91 10.44
C THR A 66 -1.18 0.71 9.03
N GLN A 67 -1.92 1.72 8.55
CA GLN A 67 -2.40 1.80 7.19
C GLN A 67 -1.97 3.13 6.59
N GLY A 68 -1.69 3.12 5.30
CA GLY A 68 -1.39 4.30 4.50
C GLY A 68 -2.02 4.20 3.12
N THR A 69 -1.80 5.22 2.32
CA THR A 69 -2.27 5.29 0.95
C THR A 69 -1.08 5.55 0.04
N TYR A 70 -1.06 4.87 -1.10
CA TYR A 70 -0.09 5.10 -2.17
C TYR A 70 -0.81 5.51 -3.44
N ILE A 71 -0.41 6.63 -4.02
CA ILE A 71 -0.94 7.11 -5.31
C ILE A 71 0.03 6.70 -6.42
N GLY A 72 -0.27 5.60 -7.10
CA GLY A 72 0.49 5.14 -8.26
C GLY A 72 0.01 5.81 -9.55
N ARG A 73 0.80 5.65 -10.62
CA ARG A 73 0.36 5.99 -11.98
C ARG A 73 0.51 4.77 -12.88
N GLN A 74 -0.61 4.21 -13.32
CA GLN A 74 -0.65 3.02 -14.17
C GLN A 74 -1.33 3.37 -15.49
N ALA A 75 -0.68 3.12 -16.62
CA ALA A 75 -1.25 3.35 -17.96
C ALA A 75 -1.87 4.76 -18.16
N GLY A 76 -1.30 5.79 -17.53
CA GLY A 76 -1.76 7.18 -17.67
C GLY A 76 -2.88 7.61 -16.71
N ARG A 77 -3.46 6.69 -15.93
CA ARG A 77 -4.41 6.99 -14.84
C ARG A 77 -3.72 6.92 -13.47
N ASP A 78 -4.16 7.77 -12.56
CA ASP A 78 -3.77 7.66 -11.15
C ASP A 78 -4.53 6.48 -10.52
N THR A 79 -3.83 5.68 -9.73
CA THR A 79 -4.38 4.52 -9.03
C THR A 79 -4.12 4.70 -7.54
N THR A 80 -5.19 4.62 -6.75
CA THR A 80 -5.10 4.72 -5.29
C THR A 80 -5.04 3.33 -4.70
N LEU A 81 -3.90 3.00 -4.10
CA LEU A 81 -3.68 1.74 -3.40
C LEU A 81 -3.74 1.99 -1.90
N GLU A 82 -4.48 1.15 -1.18
CA GLU A 82 -4.34 1.07 0.28
C GLU A 82 -3.09 0.24 0.59
N VAL A 83 -2.32 0.70 1.57
CA VAL A 83 -1.11 0.01 2.00
C VAL A 83 -1.27 -0.40 3.46
N THR A 84 -1.33 -1.71 3.69
CA THR A 84 -1.28 -2.26 5.05
C THR A 84 0.17 -2.50 5.44
N ILE A 85 0.60 -1.93 6.56
CA ILE A 85 1.95 -2.12 7.11
C ILE A 85 1.83 -2.91 8.40
N SER A 86 2.31 -4.16 8.39
CA SER A 86 2.22 -5.07 9.55
C SER A 86 3.60 -5.37 10.12
N PRO A 87 3.81 -5.24 11.43
CA PRO A 87 5.08 -5.57 12.07
C PRO A 87 5.38 -7.06 11.95
N VAL A 88 6.66 -7.39 11.76
CA VAL A 88 7.19 -8.75 11.75
C VAL A 88 8.55 -8.75 12.49
N PRO A 89 9.07 -9.92 12.92
CA PRO A 89 10.40 -9.96 13.51
C PRO A 89 11.45 -9.33 12.59
N GLY A 90 12.14 -8.30 13.08
CA GLY A 90 13.19 -7.60 12.34
C GLY A 90 12.73 -6.54 11.33
N GLY A 91 11.44 -6.16 11.31
CA GLY A 91 10.97 -5.11 10.41
C GLY A 91 9.44 -5.04 10.25
N VAL A 92 8.99 -4.71 9.03
CA VAL A 92 7.57 -4.65 8.67
C VAL A 92 7.32 -5.29 7.29
N MET A 93 6.19 -5.96 7.15
CA MET A 93 5.61 -6.34 5.86
C MET A 93 4.74 -5.20 5.35
N VAL A 94 4.88 -4.85 4.07
CA VAL A 94 3.98 -3.94 3.37
C VAL A 94 3.22 -4.70 2.30
N CYS A 95 1.90 -4.54 2.29
CA CYS A 95 1.01 -5.11 1.26
C CYS A 95 0.19 -3.98 0.65
N PHE A 96 0.15 -3.92 -0.68
CA PHE A 96 -0.62 -2.93 -1.42
C PHE A 96 -1.87 -3.61 -1.98
N GLU A 97 -3.02 -3.01 -1.74
CA GLU A 97 -4.31 -3.48 -2.21
C GLU A 97 -4.95 -2.41 -3.08
N ASP A 98 -5.41 -2.80 -4.27
CA ASP A 98 -6.13 -1.90 -5.15
C ASP A 98 -7.59 -1.78 -4.70
N LEU A 99 -7.88 -0.72 -3.96
CA LEU A 99 -9.23 -0.39 -3.52
C LEU A 99 -10.01 0.45 -4.53
N THR A 100 -9.54 0.63 -5.78
CA THR A 100 -10.24 1.43 -6.80
C THR A 100 -11.69 0.96 -6.96
N HIS A 101 -11.95 -0.34 -6.92
CA HIS A 101 -13.32 -0.89 -7.02
C HIS A 101 -14.22 -0.61 -5.80
N VAL A 102 -13.65 -0.44 -4.60
CA VAL A 102 -14.41 -0.16 -3.37
C VAL A 102 -14.66 1.34 -3.21
N ALA A 103 -13.67 2.18 -3.55
CA ALA A 103 -13.81 3.63 -3.57
C ALA A 103 -14.89 4.07 -4.57
N GLU A 104 -14.87 3.54 -5.80
CA GLU A 104 -15.87 3.83 -6.84
C GLU A 104 -17.30 3.36 -6.47
N ALA A 105 -17.45 2.33 -5.62
CA ALA A 105 -18.75 1.87 -5.15
C ALA A 105 -19.31 2.75 -4.01
N GLY A 106 -18.43 3.27 -3.14
CA GLY A 106 -18.78 4.21 -2.07
C GLY A 106 -19.19 5.59 -2.61
N GLU A 107 -18.47 6.08 -3.61
CA GLU A 107 -18.72 7.39 -4.22
C GLU A 107 -20.09 7.42 -4.93
N ARG A 108 -20.42 6.37 -5.69
CA ARG A 108 -21.76 6.20 -6.31
C ARG A 108 -22.89 6.16 -5.29
N ARG A 109 -22.67 5.58 -4.11
CA ARG A 109 -23.68 5.52 -3.04
C ARG A 109 -23.87 6.89 -2.37
N SER A 110 -22.80 7.67 -2.21
CA SER A 110 -22.88 9.02 -1.63
C SER A 110 -23.55 10.02 -2.57
N GLU A 111 -23.25 9.94 -3.87
CA GLU A 111 -23.85 10.81 -4.90
C GLU A 111 -25.34 10.50 -5.08
N PHE A 112 -25.72 9.22 -4.99
CA PHE A 112 -27.12 8.80 -4.98
C PHE A 112 -27.90 9.34 -3.76
N VAL A 113 -27.33 9.22 -2.55
CA VAL A 113 -27.97 9.75 -1.33
C VAL A 113 -28.08 11.27 -1.35
N ALA A 114 -27.07 11.97 -1.89
CA ALA A 114 -27.09 13.41 -2.06
C ALA A 114 -28.18 13.87 -3.06
N ASN A 115 -28.28 13.21 -4.22
CA ASN A 115 -29.31 13.51 -5.21
C ASN A 115 -30.73 13.27 -4.69
N VAL A 116 -30.99 12.13 -4.04
CA VAL A 116 -32.32 11.81 -3.49
C VAL A 116 -32.73 12.76 -2.35
N SER A 117 -31.78 13.20 -1.52
CA SER A 117 -32.06 14.15 -0.43
C SER A 117 -32.47 15.53 -0.94
N HIS A 118 -32.02 15.91 -2.13
CA HIS A 118 -32.37 17.19 -2.75
C HIS A 118 -33.76 17.16 -3.40
N GLU A 119 -34.18 16.02 -3.96
CA GLU A 119 -35.50 15.83 -4.57
C GLU A 119 -36.64 15.69 -3.54
N LEU A 120 -36.37 15.14 -2.35
CA LEU A 120 -37.38 15.01 -1.28
C LEU A 120 -37.68 16.30 -0.50
N ARG A 121 -36.98 17.41 -0.83
CA ARG A 121 -37.14 18.72 -0.17
C ARG A 121 -37.93 19.72 -1.03
N THR A 122 -38.45 19.30 -2.18
CA THR A 122 -39.37 20.05 -3.05
C THR A 122 -40.73 19.36 -3.06
#